data_AF-A0A6P0DBP7-F1
#
_entry.id   AF-A0A6P0DBP7-F1
#
_cell.length_a   1.000
_cell.length_b   1.000
_cell.length_c   1.000
_cell.angle_alpha   90.00
_cell.angle_beta   90.00
_cell.angle_gamma   90.00
#
_symmetry.space_group_name_H-M   'P 1'
#
loop_
_entity.id
_entity.type
_entity.pdbx_description
1 polymer ?
#
loop_
_entity_poly.entity_id
_entity_poly.type
_entity_poly.pdbx_seq_one_letter_code
_entity_poly.pdbx_strand_id
1 'polypeptide(L)'
;MLAFTRTKEASMTETANELQSINTAWQIAIQEILRMVIRDMYHGGGEASFRTHIKRIEEAAVDSIYTDLRLRGTDEWTEVLVKERASNFVTTLLTSFTYDRA
;
A
#
# COMPACT_ATOMS: atom_id res chain seq x y z
N MET A 1 42.00 -11.47 2.09
CA MET A 1 40.99 -10.60 2.73
C MET A 1 40.01 -10.01 1.71
N LEU A 2 40.49 -9.44 0.58
CA LEU A 2 39.64 -8.86 -0.49
C LEU A 2 38.62 -9.80 -1.15
N ALA A 3 38.95 -11.08 -1.34
CA ALA A 3 38.02 -12.05 -1.96
C ALA A 3 36.82 -12.41 -1.06
N PHE A 4 37.01 -12.38 0.27
CA PHE A 4 36.01 -12.73 1.27
C PHE A 4 34.99 -11.60 1.49
N THR A 5 35.44 -10.35 1.46
CA THR A 5 34.55 -9.18 1.48
C THR A 5 33.68 -9.11 0.23
N ARG A 6 34.26 -9.39 -0.95
CA ARG A 6 33.52 -9.36 -2.23
C ARG A 6 32.41 -10.42 -2.33
N THR A 7 32.64 -11.61 -1.77
CA THR A 7 31.62 -12.68 -1.73
C THR A 7 30.50 -12.34 -0.74
N LYS A 8 30.82 -11.72 0.39
CA LYS A 8 29.81 -11.26 1.36
C LYS A 8 28.94 -10.15 0.77
N GLU A 9 29.54 -9.16 0.10
CA GLU A 9 28.83 -8.09 -0.60
C GLU A 9 27.90 -8.63 -1.69
N ALA A 10 28.36 -9.57 -2.51
CA ALA A 10 27.52 -10.23 -3.51
C ALA A 10 26.30 -10.91 -2.87
N SER A 11 26.48 -11.68 -1.78
CA SER A 11 25.37 -12.36 -1.10
C SER A 11 24.37 -11.40 -0.44
N MET A 12 24.84 -10.27 0.12
CA MET A 12 23.95 -9.24 0.70
C MET A 12 23.13 -8.56 -0.40
N THR A 13 23.72 -8.36 -1.58
CA THR A 13 23.05 -7.76 -2.73
C THR A 13 21.99 -8.71 -3.30
N GLU A 14 22.31 -10.01 -3.40
CA GLU A 14 21.34 -11.05 -3.79
C GLU A 14 20.16 -11.11 -2.81
N THR A 15 20.44 -11.11 -1.50
CA THR A 15 19.39 -11.10 -0.46
C THR A 15 18.50 -9.85 -0.55
N ALA A 16 19.09 -8.67 -0.79
CA ALA A 16 18.34 -7.42 -0.95
C ALA A 16 17.45 -7.44 -2.20
N ASN A 17 17.94 -7.99 -3.30
CA ASN A 17 17.20 -8.12 -4.56
C ASN A 17 16.04 -9.11 -4.44
N GLU A 18 16.23 -10.21 -3.72
CA GLU A 18 15.17 -11.17 -3.41
C GLU A 18 14.07 -10.53 -2.55
N LEU A 19 14.45 -9.83 -1.47
CA LEU A 19 13.50 -9.13 -0.62
C LEU A 19 12.72 -8.05 -1.39
N GLN A 20 13.41 -7.28 -2.24
CA GLN A 20 12.78 -6.29 -3.11
C GLN A 20 11.78 -6.94 -4.07
N SER A 21 12.13 -8.10 -4.64
CA SER A 21 11.27 -8.84 -5.57
C SER A 21 10.01 -9.37 -4.86
N ILE A 22 10.16 -9.91 -3.64
CA ILE A 22 9.02 -10.35 -2.81
C ILE A 22 8.11 -9.19 -2.45
N ASN A 23 8.66 -8.07 -1.99
CA ASN A 23 7.89 -6.87 -1.67
C ASN A 23 7.13 -6.34 -2.89
N THR A 24 7.78 -6.32 -4.06
CA THR A 24 7.15 -5.90 -5.32
C THR A 24 6.01 -6.85 -5.71
N ALA A 25 6.21 -8.16 -5.62
CA ALA A 25 5.17 -9.14 -5.93
C ALA A 25 3.95 -8.99 -5.00
N TRP A 26 4.19 -8.78 -3.70
CA TRP A 26 3.13 -8.51 -2.73
C TRP A 26 2.35 -7.23 -3.05
N GLN A 27 3.06 -6.16 -3.40
CA GLN A 27 2.44 -4.90 -3.80
C GLN A 27 1.58 -5.06 -5.07
N ILE A 28 2.06 -5.79 -6.07
CA ILE A 28 1.26 -6.07 -7.28
C ILE A 28 0.02 -6.90 -6.92
N ALA A 29 0.19 -7.98 -6.14
CA ALA A 29 -0.90 -8.87 -5.79
C ALA A 29 -2.03 -8.14 -5.03
N ILE A 30 -1.68 -7.32 -4.04
CA ILE A 30 -2.69 -6.55 -3.29
C ILE A 30 -3.38 -5.50 -4.19
N GLN A 31 -2.64 -4.87 -5.10
CA GLN A 31 -3.19 -3.89 -6.03
C GLN A 31 -4.18 -4.54 -7.01
N GLU A 32 -3.87 -5.71 -7.57
CA GLU A 32 -4.79 -6.43 -8.47
C GLU A 32 -6.06 -6.89 -7.74
N ILE A 33 -5.93 -7.42 -6.51
CA ILE A 33 -7.08 -7.80 -5.70
C ILE A 33 -7.98 -6.59 -5.43
N LEU A 34 -7.40 -5.46 -5.01
CA LEU A 34 -8.15 -4.23 -4.77
C LEU A 34 -8.85 -3.75 -6.05
N ARG A 35 -8.16 -3.77 -7.19
CA ARG A 35 -8.74 -3.39 -8.48
C ARG A 35 -9.92 -4.28 -8.85
N MET A 36 -9.84 -5.59 -8.59
CA MET A 36 -10.93 -6.53 -8.86
C MET A 36 -12.15 -6.28 -7.95
N VAL A 37 -11.95 -6.12 -6.64
CA VAL A 37 -13.03 -5.83 -5.68
C VAL A 37 -13.75 -4.53 -6.04
N ILE A 38 -13.00 -3.48 -6.37
CA ILE A 38 -13.55 -2.17 -6.70
C ILE A 38 -14.30 -2.20 -8.04
N ARG A 39 -13.79 -2.94 -9.03
CA ARG A 39 -14.49 -3.17 -10.30
C ARG A 39 -15.83 -3.88 -10.07
N ASP A 40 -15.86 -4.89 -9.20
CA ASP A 40 -17.10 -5.61 -8.87
C ASP A 40 -18.14 -4.69 -8.20
N MET A 41 -17.70 -3.86 -7.23
CA MET A 41 -18.54 -2.85 -6.60
C MET A 41 -19.14 -1.85 -7.59
N TYR A 42 -18.37 -1.44 -8.60
CA TYR A 42 -18.84 -0.54 -9.65
C TYR A 42 -19.95 -1.18 -10.50
N HIS A 43 -19.77 -2.43 -10.93
CA HIS A 43 -20.73 -3.12 -11.79
C HIS A 43 -22.00 -3.55 -11.05
N GLY A 44 -21.92 -3.85 -9.76
CA GLY A 44 -23.07 -4.31 -8.97
C GLY A 44 -24.09 -3.22 -8.65
N GLY A 45 -23.63 -2.03 -8.22
CA GLY A 45 -24.50 -0.97 -7.69
C GLY A 45 -24.63 0.28 -8.58
N GLY A 46 -23.88 0.34 -9.68
CA GLY A 46 -23.77 1.53 -10.53
C GLY A 46 -22.95 2.66 -9.89
N GLU A 47 -22.67 3.70 -10.67
CA GLU A 47 -21.69 4.73 -10.33
C GLU A 47 -22.00 5.48 -9.02
N ALA A 48 -23.27 5.82 -8.76
CA ALA A 48 -23.65 6.56 -7.56
C ALA A 48 -23.37 5.75 -6.27
N SER A 49 -23.77 4.47 -6.26
CA SER A 49 -23.51 3.56 -5.14
C SER A 49 -22.01 3.36 -4.94
N PHE A 50 -21.29 3.15 -6.04
CA PHE A 50 -19.83 3.02 -6.03
C PHE A 50 -19.13 4.22 -5.38
N ARG A 51 -19.46 5.45 -5.80
CA ARG A 51 -18.85 6.67 -5.25
C ARG A 51 -19.10 6.81 -3.74
N THR A 52 -20.31 6.50 -3.28
CA THR A 52 -20.63 6.51 -1.85
C THR A 52 -19.81 5.48 -1.07
N HIS A 53 -19.67 4.26 -1.61
CA HIS A 53 -18.87 3.23 -0.96
C HIS A 53 -17.39 3.56 -0.90
N ILE A 54 -16.79 4.05 -2.00
CA ILE A 54 -15.38 4.42 -2.04
C ILE A 54 -15.08 5.53 -1.03
N LYS A 55 -15.91 6.58 -0.97
CA LYS A 55 -15.74 7.65 0.01
C LYS A 55 -15.78 7.13 1.45
N ARG A 56 -16.74 6.25 1.76
CA ARG A 56 -16.85 5.66 3.10
C ARG A 56 -15.63 4.81 3.46
N ILE A 57 -15.11 4.05 2.49
CA ILE A 57 -13.91 3.22 2.69
C ILE A 57 -12.68 4.11 2.92
N GLU A 58 -12.53 5.19 2.15
CA GLU A 58 -11.44 6.15 2.33
C GLU A 58 -11.46 6.74 3.75
N GLU A 59 -12.60 7.29 4.16
CA GLU A 59 -12.76 7.91 5.49
C GLU A 59 -12.45 6.91 6.61
N ALA A 60 -12.99 5.68 6.52
CA ALA A 60 -12.75 4.65 7.53
C ALA A 60 -11.30 4.15 7.57
N ALA A 61 -10.65 4.04 6.41
CA ALA A 61 -9.26 3.61 6.34
C ALA A 61 -8.31 4.69 6.89
N VAL A 62 -8.52 5.97 6.54
CA VAL A 62 -7.75 7.08 7.09
C VAL A 62 -7.94 7.16 8.60
N ASP A 63 -9.18 7.08 9.09
CA ASP A 63 -9.45 7.10 10.53
C ASP A 63 -8.70 5.96 11.26
N SER A 64 -8.83 4.72 10.78
CA SER A 64 -8.14 3.57 11.40
C SER A 64 -6.60 3.68 11.36
N ILE A 65 -6.03 4.30 10.31
CA ILE A 65 -4.57 4.57 10.27
C ILE A 65 -4.17 5.54 11.37
N TYR A 66 -4.95 6.57 11.66
CA TYR A 66 -4.59 7.53 12.69
C TYR A 66 -4.88 7.01 14.11
N THR A 67 -5.97 6.28 14.30
CA THR A 67 -6.49 5.89 15.62
C THR A 67 -6.02 4.50 16.08
N ASP A 68 -5.99 3.51 15.19
CA ASP A 68 -5.76 2.10 15.55
C ASP A 68 -4.33 1.61 15.24
N LEU A 69 -3.67 2.17 14.22
CA LEU A 69 -2.31 1.77 13.87
C LEU A 69 -1.34 2.21 14.97
N ARG A 70 -0.62 1.24 15.56
CA ARG A 70 0.41 1.48 16.58
C ARG A 70 1.72 0.84 16.14
N LEU A 71 2.75 1.66 15.93
CA LEU A 71 4.08 1.19 15.53
C LEU A 71 4.93 1.01 16.79
N ARG A 72 4.98 -0.22 17.30
CA ARG A 72 5.72 -0.53 18.52
C ARG A 72 7.23 -0.34 18.29
N GLY A 73 7.89 0.38 19.19
CA GLY A 73 9.34 0.60 19.14
C GLY A 73 9.78 1.68 18.15
N THR A 74 8.86 2.52 17.69
CA THR A 74 9.10 3.64 16.79
C THR A 74 8.94 4.96 17.55
N ASP A 75 9.74 5.99 17.22
CA ASP A 75 9.58 7.31 17.80
C ASP A 75 8.32 8.01 17.26
N GLU A 76 7.80 8.98 18.03
CA GLU A 76 6.54 9.67 17.72
C GLU A 76 6.57 10.34 16.33
N TRP A 77 7.70 10.92 15.93
CA TRP A 77 7.83 11.57 14.63
C TRP A 77 7.79 10.56 13.49
N THR A 78 8.51 9.45 13.61
CA THR A 78 8.45 8.38 12.62
C THR A 78 7.05 7.76 12.54
N GLU A 79 6.34 7.63 13.67
CA GLU A 79 4.95 7.15 13.65
C GLU A 79 4.01 8.11 12.90
N VAL A 80 4.11 9.41 13.15
CA VAL A 80 3.34 10.43 12.42
C VAL A 80 3.63 10.37 10.92
N LEU A 81 4.91 10.32 10.53
CA LEU A 81 5.31 10.26 9.12
C LEU A 81 4.78 9.01 8.41
N VAL A 82 4.81 7.85 9.08
CA VAL A 82 4.29 6.59 8.52
C VAL A 82 2.77 6.66 8.36
N LYS A 83 2.05 7.19 9.35
CA LYS A 83 0.59 7.37 9.29
C LYS A 83 0.18 8.33 8.16
N GLU A 84 0.90 9.43 8.01
CA GLU A 84 0.67 10.39 6.93
C GLU A 84 0.88 9.74 5.55
N ARG A 85 2.01 9.03 5.36
CA ARG A 85 2.31 8.34 4.10
C ARG A 85 1.29 7.25 3.77
N ALA A 86 0.88 6.46 4.75
CA ALA A 86 -0.13 5.43 4.58
C ALA A 86 -1.48 6.04 4.17
N SER A 87 -1.90 7.13 4.83
CA SER A 87 -3.15 7.83 4.52
C SER A 87 -3.13 8.42 3.11
N ASN A 88 -2.04 9.10 2.73
CA ASN A 88 -1.87 9.64 1.38
C ASN A 88 -1.90 8.54 0.30
N PHE A 89 -1.32 7.38 0.61
CA PHE A 89 -1.37 6.23 -0.28
C PHE A 89 -2.80 5.71 -0.48
N VAL A 90 -3.58 5.59 0.59
CA VAL A 90 -5.01 5.20 0.53
C VAL A 90 -5.80 6.17 -0.34
N THR A 91 -5.72 7.48 -0.08
CA THR A 91 -6.42 8.51 -0.86
C THR A 91 -6.04 8.46 -2.33
N THR A 92 -4.74 8.39 -2.64
CA THR A 92 -4.25 8.34 -4.04
C THR A 92 -4.77 7.10 -4.75
N LEU A 93 -4.72 5.94 -4.09
CA LEU A 93 -5.19 4.68 -4.63
C LEU A 93 -6.69 4.72 -4.92
N LEU A 94 -7.51 5.12 -3.94
CA LEU A 94 -8.96 5.16 -4.10
C LEU A 94 -9.42 6.20 -5.13
N THR A 95 -8.75 7.34 -5.19
CA THR A 95 -8.98 8.36 -6.22
C THR A 95 -8.74 7.80 -7.63
N SER A 96 -7.68 7.01 -7.84
CA SER A 96 -7.37 6.44 -9.15
C SER A 96 -8.51 5.61 -9.74
N PHE A 97 -9.29 4.91 -8.90
CA PHE A 97 -10.42 4.12 -9.35
C PHE A 97 -11.67 4.94 -9.72
N THR A 98 -11.76 6.17 -9.23
CA THR A 98 -12.87 7.08 -9.58
C THR A 98 -12.60 7.88 -10.86
N TYR A 99 -11.33 7.96 -11.27
CA TYR A 99 -10.87 8.66 -12.46
C TYR A 99 -10.63 7.75 -13.68
N ASP A 100 -10.60 6.42 -13.51
CA ASP A 100 -10.50 5.45 -14.61
C ASP A 100 -11.83 5.38 -15.40
N ARG A 101 -12.18 6.51 -16.03
CA ARG A 101 -13.14 6.62 -17.12
C ARG A 101 -12.33 6.64 -18.41
N ALA A 102 -12.01 5.45 -18.91
CA ALA A 102 -11.63 5.22 -20.30
C ALA A 102 -12.65 4.28 -20.94
#